data_AF-A0A644WUR9-F1
#
_entry.id   AF-A0A644WUR9-F1
#
_cell.length_a   1.000
_cell.length_b   1.000
_cell.length_c   1.000
_cell.angle_alpha   90.00
_cell.angle_beta   90.00
_cell.angle_gamma   90.00
#
_symmetry.space_group_name_H-M   'P 1'
#
loop_
_entity.id
_entity.type
_entity.pdbx_description
1 polymer ?
#
loop_
_entity_poly.entity_id
_entity_poly.type
_entity_poly.pdbx_seq_one_letter_code
_entity_poly.pdbx_strand_id
1 'polypeptide(L)'
;MKKFMDENFLLDNETAIKLYHDFAKEMPIIDYHCHLSSKEIAENKHYRNITEIWLGGDHYKWKAMRSNGIDEEYITGGAEDKDKFMKWAETVPYTVGNPLYHWTHLELQRYFGIDELLNKKSAESIWEKCNERLQKEEFTARELIRR
;
A
#
# COMPACT_ATOMS: atom_id res chain seq x y z
N MET A 1 -2.99 20.81 15.26
CA MET A 1 -3.17 19.33 15.18
C MET A 1 -2.09 18.81 14.24
N LYS A 2 -1.34 17.77 14.61
CA LYS A 2 -0.35 17.17 13.69
C LYS A 2 -1.07 16.62 12.44
N LYS A 3 -0.45 16.71 11.27
CA LYS A 3 -1.00 16.12 10.03
C LYS A 3 -0.96 14.59 10.21
N PHE A 4 -2.02 13.90 9.77
CA PHE A 4 -2.01 12.44 9.77
C PHE A 4 -0.82 11.95 8.94
N MET A 5 0.03 11.12 9.55
CA MET A 5 1.23 10.56 8.93
C MET A 5 2.19 11.61 8.35
N ASP A 6 2.53 12.62 9.15
CA ASP A 6 3.63 13.53 8.85
C ASP A 6 5.00 12.84 8.93
N GLU A 7 6.07 13.61 8.69
CA GLU A 7 7.45 13.12 8.75
C GLU A 7 7.87 12.57 10.13
N ASN A 8 7.13 12.91 11.19
CA ASN A 8 7.36 12.46 12.57
C ASN A 8 6.30 11.44 13.01
N PHE A 9 5.66 10.74 12.08
CA PHE A 9 4.70 9.69 12.38
C PHE A 9 5.30 8.64 13.32
N LEU A 10 4.63 8.40 14.45
CA LEU A 10 5.06 7.53 15.57
C LEU A 10 6.30 8.01 16.35
N LEU A 11 6.78 9.23 16.11
CA LEU A 11 7.90 9.83 16.83
C LEU A 11 7.38 10.88 17.82
N ASP A 12 7.23 10.47 19.08
CA ASP A 12 6.55 11.28 20.12
C ASP A 12 7.50 12.16 20.95
N ASN A 13 8.81 12.12 20.73
CA ASN A 13 9.78 12.96 21.43
C ASN A 13 11.02 13.29 20.58
N GLU A 14 11.76 14.33 21.00
CA GLU A 14 12.96 14.82 20.31
C GLU A 14 14.05 13.75 20.14
N THR A 15 14.19 12.84 21.12
CA THR A 15 15.16 11.73 21.02
C THR A 15 14.77 10.77 19.91
N ALA A 16 13.49 10.41 19.78
CA ALA A 16 12.98 9.54 18.72
C ALA A 16 13.13 10.18 17.34
N ILE A 17 12.80 11.48 17.22
CA ILE A 17 12.99 12.28 16.00
C ILE A 17 14.46 12.23 15.56
N LYS A 18 15.38 12.55 16.48
CA LYS A 18 16.82 12.54 16.20
C LYS A 18 17.32 11.17 15.77
N LEU A 19 16.98 10.12 16.53
CA LEU A 19 17.45 8.76 16.23
C LEU A 19 16.95 8.25 14.88
N TYR A 20 15.69 8.56 14.51
CA TYR A 20 15.13 8.14 13.25
C TYR A 20 15.72 8.93 12.07
N HIS A 21 15.67 10.26 12.10
CA HIS A 21 16.05 11.09 10.95
C HIS A 21 17.56 11.16 10.75
N ASP A 22 18.36 11.22 11.82
CA ASP A 22 19.81 11.39 11.68
C ASP A 22 20.53 10.05 11.42
N PHE A 23 19.91 8.91 11.76
CA PHE A 23 20.58 7.60 11.71
C PHE A 23 19.76 6.52 11.02
N ALA A 24 18.52 6.24 11.46
CA ALA A 24 17.81 5.04 11.01
C ALA A 24 17.29 5.13 9.57
N LYS A 25 16.80 6.31 9.16
CA LYS A 25 16.06 6.52 7.90
C LYS A 25 16.87 6.18 6.64
N GLU A 26 18.17 6.47 6.64
CA GLU A 26 19.06 6.29 5.49
C GLU A 26 19.75 4.91 5.46
N MET A 27 19.48 4.05 6.45
CA MET A 27 20.06 2.70 6.47
C MET A 27 19.39 1.81 5.41
N PRO A 28 20.16 0.92 4.74
CA PRO A 28 19.59 -0.02 3.80
C PRO A 28 18.67 -1.03 4.51
N ILE A 29 17.67 -1.52 3.77
CA ILE A 29 16.81 -2.60 4.24
C ILE A 29 17.52 -3.94 4.06
N ILE A 30 17.64 -4.71 5.14
CA ILE A 30 18.11 -6.10 5.11
C ILE A 30 16.90 -7.00 5.35
N ASP A 31 16.20 -7.34 4.27
CA ASP A 31 15.03 -8.21 4.29
C ASP A 31 15.44 -9.69 4.10
N TYR A 32 16.08 -10.26 5.13
CA TYR A 32 16.67 -11.60 5.06
C TYR A 32 15.64 -12.74 4.99
N HIS A 33 14.36 -12.44 5.23
CA HIS A 33 13.28 -13.41 5.16
C HIS A 33 12.00 -12.75 4.61
N CYS A 34 11.68 -13.08 3.36
CA CYS A 34 10.45 -12.66 2.71
C CYS A 34 9.86 -13.77 1.86
N HIS A 35 8.65 -13.54 1.36
CA HIS A 35 7.92 -14.47 0.49
C HIS A 35 7.72 -13.91 -0.92
N LEU A 36 8.60 -12.99 -1.36
CA LEU A 36 8.54 -12.45 -2.72
C LEU A 36 8.76 -13.55 -3.76
N SER A 37 8.07 -13.43 -4.90
CA SER A 37 8.24 -14.34 -6.01
C SER A 37 9.60 -14.13 -6.69
N SER A 38 10.49 -15.11 -6.60
CA SER A 38 11.77 -15.09 -7.30
C SER A 38 11.61 -14.96 -8.81
N LYS A 39 10.53 -15.52 -9.37
CA LYS A 39 10.17 -15.38 -10.79
C LYS A 39 9.86 -13.93 -11.17
N GLU A 40 9.03 -13.23 -10.38
CA GLU A 40 8.68 -11.83 -10.68
C GLU A 40 9.90 -10.92 -10.64
N ILE A 41 10.83 -11.16 -9.70
CA ILE A 41 12.11 -10.45 -9.62
C ILE A 41 12.98 -10.79 -10.84
N ALA A 42 13.09 -12.07 -11.21
CA ALA A 42 13.88 -12.52 -12.35
C ALA A 42 13.37 -11.97 -13.69
N GLU A 43 12.05 -11.89 -13.86
CA GLU A 43 11.40 -11.35 -15.07
C GLU A 43 11.26 -9.82 -15.06
N ASN A 44 11.60 -9.18 -13.93
CA ASN A 44 11.38 -7.75 -13.68
C ASN A 44 9.94 -7.32 -13.99
N LYS A 45 8.98 -8.04 -13.41
CA LYS A 45 7.56 -7.93 -13.75
C LYS A 45 7.02 -6.50 -13.65
N HIS A 46 6.21 -6.12 -14.63
CA HIS A 46 5.26 -5.00 -14.56
C HIS A 46 3.91 -5.48 -14.04
N TYR A 47 3.27 -4.66 -13.22
CA TYR A 47 1.95 -4.94 -12.66
C TYR A 47 0.87 -4.21 -13.48
N ARG A 48 -0.22 -4.91 -13.79
CA ARG A 48 -1.27 -4.37 -14.68
C ARG A 48 -2.02 -3.20 -14.06
N ASN A 49 -2.27 -3.27 -12.75
CA ASN A 49 -2.98 -2.26 -11.98
C ASN A 49 -2.71 -2.43 -10.47
N ILE A 50 -3.23 -1.49 -9.67
CA ILE A 50 -3.06 -1.49 -8.22
C ILE A 50 -3.74 -2.69 -7.54
N THR A 51 -4.83 -3.25 -8.07
CA THR A 51 -5.43 -4.46 -7.49
C THR A 51 -4.46 -5.63 -7.55
N GLU A 52 -3.77 -5.83 -8.67
CA GLU A 52 -2.81 -6.93 -8.81
C GLU A 52 -1.68 -6.84 -7.78
N ILE A 53 -0.99 -5.70 -7.69
CA ILE A 53 0.16 -5.53 -6.80
C ILE A 53 -0.25 -5.42 -5.32
N TRP A 54 -1.47 -4.97 -5.03
CA TRP A 54 -1.84 -4.52 -3.69
C TRP A 54 -2.88 -5.40 -3.00
N LEU A 55 -3.79 -6.00 -3.77
CA LEU A 55 -4.82 -6.93 -3.29
C LEU A 55 -4.52 -8.38 -3.70
N GLY A 56 -3.49 -8.65 -4.51
CA GLY A 56 -3.08 -10.01 -4.85
C GLY A 56 -2.44 -10.80 -3.70
N GLY A 57 -2.09 -10.14 -2.59
CA GLY A 57 -1.20 -10.70 -1.57
C GLY A 57 -1.38 -10.23 -0.13
N ASP A 58 -0.64 -10.97 0.70
CA ASP A 58 -0.57 -11.12 2.17
C ASP A 58 -1.88 -11.29 2.96
N HIS A 59 -3.01 -11.31 2.27
CA HIS A 59 -4.32 -11.78 2.78
C HIS A 59 -4.94 -10.94 3.91
N TYR A 60 -4.20 -10.02 4.56
CA TYR A 60 -4.73 -9.14 5.61
C TYR A 60 -5.89 -8.29 5.11
N LYS A 61 -5.76 -7.73 3.90
CA LYS A 61 -6.81 -6.94 3.24
C LYS A 61 -8.06 -7.78 3.00
N TRP A 62 -7.90 -9.03 2.55
CA TRP A 62 -9.02 -9.97 2.37
C TRP A 62 -9.73 -10.27 3.68
N LYS A 63 -8.97 -10.54 4.75
CA LYS A 63 -9.53 -10.78 6.08
C LYS A 63 -10.34 -9.57 6.57
N ALA A 64 -9.83 -8.36 6.37
CA ALA A 64 -10.53 -7.14 6.73
C ALA A 64 -11.80 -6.92 5.89
N MET A 65 -11.75 -7.17 4.57
CA MET A 65 -12.92 -7.08 3.70
C MET A 65 -14.01 -8.08 4.10
N ARG A 66 -13.67 -9.34 4.38
CA ARG A 66 -14.60 -10.35 4.91
C ARG A 66 -15.21 -9.92 6.25
N SER A 67 -14.37 -9.40 7.15
CA SER A 67 -14.83 -8.91 8.46
C SER A 67 -15.77 -7.71 8.34
N ASN A 68 -15.63 -6.92 7.27
CA ASN A 68 -16.50 -5.80 6.92
C ASN A 68 -17.71 -6.20 6.05
N GLY A 69 -17.98 -7.51 5.89
CA GLY A 69 -19.15 -8.01 5.18
C GLY A 69 -19.11 -7.86 3.66
N ILE A 70 -17.93 -7.69 3.06
CA ILE A 70 -17.77 -7.69 1.60
C ILE A 70 -17.94 -9.12 1.07
N ASP A 71 -18.74 -9.26 0.01
CA ASP A 71 -18.94 -10.54 -0.66
C ASP A 71 -17.64 -11.09 -1.25
N GLU A 72 -17.44 -12.41 -1.16
CA GLU A 72 -16.21 -13.09 -1.59
C GLU A 72 -15.93 -12.88 -3.09
N GLU A 73 -16.97 -12.62 -3.90
CA GLU A 73 -16.85 -12.27 -5.31
C GLU A 73 -15.92 -11.06 -5.55
N TYR A 74 -15.94 -10.09 -4.63
CA TYR A 74 -15.10 -8.88 -4.67
C TYR A 74 -13.78 -9.02 -3.90
N ILE A 75 -13.43 -10.22 -3.43
CA ILE A 75 -12.19 -10.48 -2.69
C ILE A 75 -11.31 -11.41 -3.51
N THR A 76 -11.65 -12.69 -3.58
CA THR A 76 -10.92 -13.69 -4.39
C THR A 76 -11.74 -14.24 -5.56
N GLY A 77 -12.99 -13.82 -5.72
CA GLY A 77 -13.85 -14.25 -6.83
C GLY A 77 -13.58 -13.56 -8.16
N GLY A 78 -14.56 -13.64 -9.07
CA GLY A 78 -14.43 -13.30 -10.48
C GLY A 78 -14.53 -11.82 -10.82
N ALA A 79 -14.82 -10.94 -9.85
CA ALA A 79 -15.07 -9.54 -10.11
C ALA A 79 -13.86 -8.84 -10.75
N GLU A 80 -14.16 -7.79 -11.52
CA GLU A 80 -13.16 -6.93 -12.16
C GLU A 80 -12.24 -6.30 -11.11
N ASP A 81 -10.98 -6.11 -11.48
CA ASP A 81 -9.95 -5.60 -10.57
C ASP A 81 -10.33 -4.25 -9.97
N LYS A 82 -10.93 -3.37 -10.77
CA LYS A 82 -11.39 -2.06 -10.32
C LYS A 82 -12.47 -2.19 -9.25
N ASP A 83 -13.43 -3.08 -9.42
CA ASP A 83 -14.51 -3.28 -8.45
C ASP A 83 -13.97 -3.80 -7.11
N LYS A 84 -13.00 -4.72 -7.15
CA LYS A 84 -12.29 -5.21 -5.95
C LYS A 84 -11.58 -4.07 -5.22
N PHE A 85 -10.89 -3.18 -5.95
CA PHE A 85 -10.26 -1.99 -5.36
C PHE A 85 -11.29 -1.05 -4.74
N MET A 86 -12.41 -0.80 -5.40
CA MET A 86 -13.48 0.03 -4.84
C MET A 86 -14.03 -0.55 -3.54
N LYS A 87 -14.21 -1.88 -3.45
CA LYS A 87 -14.62 -2.54 -2.21
C LYS A 87 -13.57 -2.46 -1.10
N TRP A 88 -12.29 -2.53 -1.45
CA TRP A 88 -11.22 -2.25 -0.49
C TRP A 88 -11.30 -0.80 0.02
N ALA A 89 -11.47 0.18 -0.88
CA ALA A 89 -11.58 1.58 -0.50
C ALA A 89 -12.84 1.88 0.35
N GLU A 90 -13.95 1.17 0.14
CA GLU A 90 -15.12 1.22 1.01
C GLU A 90 -14.82 0.65 2.42
N THR A 91 -13.89 -0.29 2.53
CA THR A 91 -13.49 -0.96 3.78
C THR A 91 -12.47 -0.14 4.59
N VAL A 92 -11.55 0.57 3.95
CA VAL A 92 -10.44 1.29 4.62
C VAL A 92 -10.89 2.20 5.78
N PRO A 93 -11.96 3.02 5.67
CA PRO A 93 -12.43 3.85 6.79
C PRO A 93 -12.81 3.07 8.06
N TYR A 94 -13.15 1.78 7.94
CA TYR A 94 -13.49 0.90 9.06
C TYR A 94 -12.26 0.19 9.64
N THR A 95 -11.06 0.44 9.10
CA THR A 95 -9.81 -0.16 9.60
C THR A 95 -9.04 0.77 10.55
N VAL A 96 -9.63 1.90 10.99
CA VAL A 96 -9.01 2.78 12.00
C VAL A 96 -8.72 1.99 13.28
N GLY A 97 -7.47 2.04 13.74
CA GLY A 97 -6.97 1.23 14.86
C GLY A 97 -6.38 -0.13 14.45
N ASN A 98 -6.61 -0.57 13.21
CA ASN A 98 -5.91 -1.70 12.60
C ASN A 98 -4.67 -1.19 11.84
N PRO A 99 -3.53 -1.91 11.84
CA PRO A 99 -2.33 -1.51 11.09
C PRO A 99 -2.56 -1.36 9.58
N LEU A 100 -3.58 -2.01 9.00
CA LEU A 100 -4.00 -1.81 7.61
C LEU A 100 -4.26 -0.35 7.27
N TYR A 101 -4.76 0.46 8.21
CA TYR A 101 -4.97 1.88 7.98
C TYR A 101 -3.63 2.61 7.80
N HIS A 102 -2.60 2.27 8.58
CA HIS A 102 -1.27 2.86 8.41
C HIS A 102 -0.60 2.37 7.12
N TRP A 103 -0.59 1.06 6.86
CA TRP A 103 0.05 0.48 5.68
C TRP A 103 -0.50 1.06 4.38
N THR A 104 -1.83 1.13 4.27
CA THR A 104 -2.53 1.72 3.11
C THR A 104 -1.98 3.11 2.76
N HIS A 105 -1.92 4.00 3.76
CA HIS A 105 -1.52 5.38 3.51
C HIS A 105 0.01 5.53 3.41
N LEU A 106 0.81 4.66 4.06
CA LEU A 106 2.28 4.68 3.94
C LEU A 106 2.68 4.27 2.52
N GLU A 107 2.03 3.24 1.99
CA GLU A 107 2.28 2.71 0.65
C GLU A 107 1.86 3.73 -0.42
N LEU A 108 0.69 4.37 -0.27
CA LEU A 108 0.24 5.46 -1.14
C LEU A 108 1.19 6.66 -1.13
N GLN A 109 1.65 7.09 0.05
CA GLN A 109 2.54 8.22 0.19
C GLN A 109 3.94 7.94 -0.40
N ARG A 110 4.57 6.83 0.00
CA ARG A 110 5.98 6.55 -0.35
C ARG A 110 6.15 6.15 -1.81
N TYR A 111 5.31 5.24 -2.30
CA TYR A 111 5.44 4.72 -3.66
C TYR A 111 4.72 5.61 -4.67
N PHE A 112 3.50 6.04 -4.35
CA PHE A 112 2.64 6.77 -5.30
C PHE A 112 2.61 8.29 -5.09
N GLY A 113 3.21 8.83 -4.03
CA GLY A 113 3.19 10.27 -3.76
C GLY A 113 1.78 10.82 -3.48
N ILE A 114 0.89 9.98 -2.94
CA ILE A 114 -0.51 10.32 -2.66
C ILE A 114 -0.70 10.47 -1.14
N ASP A 115 -1.01 11.69 -0.71
CA ASP A 115 -1.32 12.01 0.70
C ASP A 115 -2.84 11.93 1.01
N GLU A 116 -3.68 11.67 0.01
CA GLU A 116 -5.13 11.59 0.17
C GLU A 116 -5.54 10.32 0.94
N LEU A 117 -6.50 10.45 1.86
CA LEU A 117 -7.05 9.31 2.58
C LEU A 117 -7.87 8.44 1.63
N LEU A 118 -7.61 7.12 1.62
CA LEU A 118 -8.36 6.18 0.80
C LEU A 118 -9.75 5.92 1.41
N ASN A 119 -10.79 6.26 0.65
CA ASN A 119 -12.18 6.02 0.99
C ASN A 119 -13.03 5.99 -0.30
N LYS A 120 -14.33 5.69 -0.18
CA LYS A 120 -15.26 5.64 -1.33
C LYS A 120 -15.22 6.88 -2.25
N LYS A 121 -14.99 8.07 -1.71
CA LYS A 121 -14.98 9.32 -2.49
C LYS A 121 -13.67 9.57 -3.23
N SER A 122 -12.53 9.14 -2.66
CA SER A 122 -11.21 9.32 -3.26
C SER A 122 -10.76 8.12 -4.10
N ALA A 123 -11.44 6.98 -3.99
CA ALA A 123 -11.06 5.72 -4.63
C ALA A 123 -10.85 5.84 -6.15
N GLU A 124 -11.75 6.51 -6.87
CA GLU A 124 -11.62 6.68 -8.32
C GLU A 124 -10.35 7.43 -8.70
N SER A 125 -10.08 8.57 -8.06
CA SER A 125 -8.89 9.37 -8.36
C SER A 125 -7.60 8.64 -7.96
N ILE A 126 -7.60 7.92 -6.83
CA ILE A 126 -6.44 7.15 -6.39
C ILE A 126 -6.17 5.97 -7.34
N TRP A 127 -7.22 5.27 -7.78
CA TRP A 127 -7.12 4.20 -8.78
C TRP A 127 -6.43 4.70 -10.06
N GLU A 128 -6.90 5.82 -10.60
CA GLU A 128 -6.33 6.43 -11.82
C GLU A 128 -4.85 6.81 -11.62
N LYS A 129 -4.54 7.57 -10.56
CA LYS A 129 -3.17 8.03 -10.26
C LYS A 129 -2.19 6.88 -10.04
N CYS A 130 -2.61 5.85 -9.31
CA CYS A 130 -1.78 4.68 -9.05
C CYS A 130 -1.51 3.91 -10.34
N ASN A 131 -2.54 3.68 -11.16
CA ASN A 131 -2.39 2.92 -12.40
C ASN A 131 -1.59 3.67 -13.45
N GLU A 132 -1.72 4.99 -13.54
CA GLU A 132 -0.85 5.84 -14.39
C GLU A 132 0.62 5.68 -13.99
N ARG A 133 0.91 5.69 -12.68
CA ARG A 133 2.27 5.46 -12.17
C ARG A 133 2.79 4.05 -12.47
N LEU A 134 1.96 3.02 -12.30
CA LEU A 134 2.36 1.63 -12.55
C LEU A 134 2.76 1.35 -14.01
N GLN A 135 2.36 2.21 -14.97
CA GLN A 135 2.80 2.10 -16.37
C GLN A 135 4.22 2.65 -16.62
N LYS A 136 4.85 3.25 -15.62
CA LYS A 136 6.22 3.77 -15.74
C LYS A 136 7.24 2.67 -15.46
N GLU A 137 8.39 2.77 -16.13
CA GLU A 137 9.54 1.86 -15.96
C GLU A 137 10.02 1.76 -14.51
N GLU A 138 9.81 2.82 -13.71
CA GLU A 138 10.17 2.89 -12.29
C GLU A 138 9.29 2.01 -11.36
N PHE A 139 8.22 1.38 -11.88
CA PHE A 139 7.28 0.54 -11.14
C PHE A 139 7.35 -0.95 -11.52
N THR A 140 8.56 -1.43 -11.81
CA THR A 140 8.82 -2.87 -11.96
C THR A 140 9.27 -3.50 -10.65
N ALA A 141 9.20 -4.83 -10.56
CA ALA A 141 9.60 -5.57 -9.35
C ALA A 141 11.01 -5.18 -8.85
N ARG A 142 12.00 -5.02 -9.75
CA ARG A 142 13.37 -4.64 -9.33
C ARG A 142 13.49 -3.17 -8.98
N GLU A 143 12.84 -2.27 -9.70
CA GLU A 143 12.92 -0.83 -9.40
C GLU A 143 12.24 -0.50 -8.06
N LEU A 144 11.14 -1.19 -7.73
CA LEU A 144 10.50 -1.06 -6.42
C LEU A 144 11.39 -1.53 -5.26
N ILE A 145 12.23 -2.56 -5.48
CA ILE A 145 13.19 -3.05 -4.48
C ILE A 145 14.40 -2.10 -4.33
N ARG A 146 14.81 -1.41 -5.40
CA ARG A 146 15.99 -0.53 -5.39
C ARG A 146 15.75 0.84 -4.76
N ARG A 147 14.49 1.27 -4.72
CA ARG A 147 14.07 2.59 -4.26
C ARG A 147 14.13 2.73 -2.75
#